data_AF-A0A7J4EM83-F1
#
_entry.id   AF-A0A7J4EM83-F1
#
_cell.length_a   1.000
_cell.length_b   1.000
_cell.length_c   1.000
_cell.angle_alpha   90.00
_cell.angle_beta   90.00
_cell.angle_gamma   90.00
#
_symmetry.space_group_name_H-M   'P 1'
#
loop_
_entity.id
_entity.type
_entity.pdbx_description
1 polymer ?
#
loop_
_entity_poly.entity_id
_entity_poly.type
_entity_poly.pdbx_seq_one_letter_code
_entity_poly.pdbx_strand_id
1 'polypeptide(L)'
;MEGKYEISVFYRADSGTSQIHEEFKVLIDGNYIGQTTDPNQGDDWEEEYLGEYQLEEGEHLVKVLHLWNWQEWGPQSVIPLEIRFSLKKDCQPILTIRKRVDKSSADPG
;
A
#
# COMPACT_ATOMS: atom_id res chain seq x y z
N MET A 1 17.29 2.71 4.02
CA MET A 1 17.01 1.38 4.56
C MET A 1 15.66 0.94 4.01
N GLU A 2 15.60 -0.22 3.37
CA GLU A 2 14.34 -0.86 2.99
C GLU A 2 13.51 -1.20 4.23
N GLY A 3 12.18 -1.13 4.13
CA GLY A 3 11.26 -1.34 5.25
C GLY A 3 10.02 -2.10 4.83
N LYS A 4 9.51 -2.93 5.73
CA LYS A 4 8.22 -3.60 5.56
C LYS A 4 7.12 -2.71 6.15
N TYR A 5 6.15 -2.33 5.34
CA TYR A 5 5.06 -1.43 5.73
C TYR A 5 3.74 -2.18 5.72
N GLU A 6 2.94 -2.00 6.78
CA GLU A 6 1.49 -2.22 6.73
C GLU A 6 0.85 -1.00 6.06
N ILE A 7 -0.04 -1.24 5.10
CA ILE A 7 -0.72 -0.19 4.35
C ILE A 7 -2.21 -0.29 4.63
N SER A 8 -2.79 0.80 5.13
CA SER A 8 -4.23 0.94 5.32
C SER A 8 -4.75 2.16 4.57
N VAL A 9 -5.99 2.08 4.10
CA VAL A 9 -6.74 3.20 3.53
C VAL A 9 -7.87 3.57 4.48
N PHE A 10 -8.02 4.86 4.72
CA PHE A 10 -9.11 5.46 5.47
C PHE A 10 -9.94 6.28 4.51
N TYR A 11 -11.23 5.97 4.44
CA TYR A 11 -12.14 6.56 3.48
C TYR A 11 -13.55 6.57 4.03
N ARG A 12 -14.42 7.39 3.45
CA ARG A 12 -15.87 7.40 3.74
C ARG A 12 -16.61 7.79 2.48
N ALA A 13 -17.79 7.23 2.27
CA ALA A 13 -18.70 7.78 1.26
C ALA A 13 -19.24 9.12 1.75
N ASP A 14 -19.41 10.09 0.85
CA ASP A 14 -20.29 11.22 1.14
C ASP A 14 -21.72 10.80 0.79
N SER A 15 -22.47 10.43 1.83
CA SER A 15 -23.83 9.91 1.71
C SER A 15 -24.87 10.97 1.28
N GLY A 16 -24.47 12.24 1.12
CA GLY A 16 -25.36 13.40 1.00
C GLY A 16 -26.34 13.43 -0.19
N THR A 17 -26.26 12.50 -1.14
CA THR A 17 -27.19 12.32 -2.27
C THR A 17 -27.30 10.84 -2.68
N SER A 18 -28.19 10.50 -3.63
CA SER A 18 -28.34 9.14 -4.18
C SER A 18 -26.99 8.52 -4.51
N GLN A 19 -26.66 7.46 -3.79
CA GLN A 19 -25.29 6.96 -3.72
C GLN A 19 -24.91 6.16 -4.95
N ILE A 20 -23.66 6.37 -5.33
CA ILE A 20 -22.94 5.57 -6.30
C ILE A 20 -21.74 5.01 -5.57
N HIS A 21 -21.45 3.74 -5.83
CA HIS A 21 -20.35 2.98 -5.27
C HIS A 21 -19.01 3.75 -5.36
N GLU A 22 -18.28 3.84 -4.24
CA GLU A 22 -17.04 4.62 -4.10
C GLU A 22 -15.84 3.69 -3.87
N GLU A 23 -15.49 2.91 -4.90
CA GLU A 23 -14.36 1.97 -4.86
C GLU A 23 -13.11 2.54 -5.53
N PHE A 24 -11.96 2.37 -4.87
CA PHE A 24 -10.67 2.89 -5.32
C PHE A 24 -9.63 1.80 -5.42
N LYS A 25 -8.91 1.77 -6.54
CA LYS A 25 -7.73 0.93 -6.73
C LYS A 25 -6.47 1.70 -6.36
N VAL A 26 -5.65 1.13 -5.49
CA VAL A 26 -4.40 1.72 -5.02
C VAL A 26 -3.20 1.04 -5.68
N LEU A 27 -2.29 1.86 -6.20
CA LEU A 27 -1.03 1.43 -6.77
C LEU A 27 0.16 2.15 -6.12
N ILE A 28 1.27 1.43 -5.94
CA ILE A 28 2.56 1.98 -5.54
C ILE A 28 3.57 1.68 -6.63
N ASP A 29 4.20 2.72 -7.18
CA ASP A 29 5.13 2.64 -8.31
C ASP A 29 4.55 1.87 -9.52
N GLY A 30 3.23 1.98 -9.71
CA GLY A 30 2.50 1.28 -10.75
C GLY A 30 2.11 -0.16 -10.44
N ASN A 31 2.55 -0.72 -9.30
CA ASN A 31 2.14 -2.06 -8.86
C ASN A 31 0.82 -2.00 -8.11
N TYR A 32 -0.11 -2.90 -8.41
CA TYR A 32 -1.36 -3.03 -7.66
C TYR A 32 -1.09 -3.55 -6.26
N ILE A 33 -1.65 -2.85 -5.27
CA ILE A 33 -1.47 -3.15 -3.85
C ILE A 33 -2.80 -3.68 -3.31
N GLY A 34 -3.87 -2.90 -3.46
CA GLY A 34 -5.20 -3.31 -3.04
C GLY A 34 -6.26 -2.39 -3.62
N GLN A 35 -7.50 -2.68 -3.26
CA GLN A 35 -8.64 -1.82 -3.57
C GLN A 35 -9.51 -1.66 -2.34
N THR A 36 -10.16 -0.52 -2.22
CA THR A 36 -11.18 -0.32 -1.18
C THR A 36 -12.44 -1.10 -1.55
N THR A 37 -13.18 -1.55 -0.55
CA THR A 37 -14.59 -1.89 -0.74
C THR A 37 -15.44 -0.62 -0.85
N ASP A 38 -16.67 -0.79 -1.34
CA ASP A 38 -17.66 0.28 -1.32
C ASP A 38 -18.17 0.43 0.13
N PRO A 39 -18.01 1.62 0.77
CA PRO A 39 -18.40 1.77 2.16
C PRO A 39 -19.93 1.89 2.29
N ASN A 40 -20.67 1.93 1.17
CA ASN A 40 -22.13 2.10 1.11
C ASN A 40 -22.56 3.39 1.88
N GLN A 41 -23.81 3.45 2.37
CA GLN A 41 -24.36 4.62 3.08
C GLN A 41 -23.81 4.85 4.49
N GLY A 42 -22.54 4.55 4.75
CA GLY A 42 -21.91 4.86 6.04
C GLY A 42 -21.62 6.37 6.15
N ASP A 43 -22.09 7.00 7.22
CA ASP A 43 -21.63 8.35 7.62
C ASP A 43 -20.28 8.30 8.35
N ASP A 44 -19.76 7.09 8.60
CA ASP A 44 -18.55 6.82 9.36
C ASP A 44 -17.33 6.60 8.43
N TRP A 45 -16.14 6.86 8.99
CA TRP A 45 -14.88 6.53 8.32
C TRP A 45 -14.62 5.03 8.43
N GLU A 46 -14.39 4.41 7.29
CA GLU A 46 -13.97 3.03 7.16
C GLU A 46 -12.44 2.95 7.07
N GLU A 47 -11.87 1.97 7.75
CA GLU A 47 -10.45 1.60 7.62
C GLU A 47 -10.36 0.25 6.90
N GLU A 48 -9.58 0.21 5.83
CA GLU A 48 -9.27 -1.01 5.12
C GLU A 48 -7.79 -1.29 5.05
N TYR A 49 -7.43 -2.47 5.51
CA TYR A 49 -6.08 -2.98 5.43
C TYR A 49 -5.80 -3.57 4.04
N LEU A 50 -4.84 -2.97 3.32
CA LEU A 50 -4.48 -3.40 1.98
C LEU A 50 -3.37 -4.46 1.96
N GLY A 51 -2.63 -4.64 3.05
CA GLY A 51 -1.59 -5.67 3.16
C GLY A 51 -0.23 -5.15 3.64
N GLU A 52 0.75 -6.05 3.63
CA GLU A 52 2.15 -5.73 3.95
C GLU A 52 2.99 -5.67 2.69
N TYR A 53 3.79 -4.62 2.54
CA TYR A 53 4.62 -4.39 1.36
C TYR A 53 6.04 -4.00 1.77
N GLN A 54 7.01 -4.58 1.08
CA GLN A 54 8.41 -4.15 1.19
C GLN A 54 8.59 -2.91 0.30
N LEU A 55 9.00 -1.80 0.90
CA LEU A 55 9.33 -0.56 0.19
C LEU A 55 10.81 -0.26 0.39
N GLU A 56 11.45 0.14 -0.70
CA GLU A 56 12.85 0.57 -0.68
C GLU A 56 13.00 1.94 -0.01
N GLU A 57 14.23 2.35 0.26
CA GLU A 57 14.47 3.74 0.64
C GLU A 57 14.32 4.64 -0.58
N GLY A 58 13.42 5.61 -0.50
CA GLY A 58 13.31 6.64 -1.52
C GLY A 58 11.92 7.23 -1.63
N GLU A 59 11.72 7.96 -2.73
CA GLU A 59 10.40 8.45 -3.12
C GLU A 59 9.61 7.34 -3.80
N HIS A 60 8.36 7.17 -3.36
CA HIS A 60 7.41 6.24 -3.96
C HIS A 60 6.21 7.02 -4.48
N LEU A 61 5.75 6.65 -5.68
CA LEU A 61 4.54 7.24 -6.25
C LEU A 61 3.33 6.43 -5.84
N VAL A 62 2.47 7.02 -5.01
CA VAL A 62 1.16 6.46 -4.68
C VAL A 62 0.14 6.99 -5.67
N LYS A 63 -0.54 6.09 -6.38
CA LYS A 63 -1.62 6.43 -7.31
C LYS A 63 -2.91 5.78 -6.87
N VAL A 64 -3.97 6.57 -6.79
CA VAL A 64 -5.33 6.11 -6.50
C VAL A 64 -6.15 6.27 -7.77
N LEU A 65 -6.82 5.21 -8.19
CA LEU A 65 -7.69 5.18 -9.37
C LEU A 65 -9.12 4.93 -8.91
N HIS A 66 -10.01 5.87 -9.22
CA HIS A 66 -11.43 5.65 -9.09
C HIS A 66 -11.86 4.51 -10.02
N LEU A 67 -12.51 3.47 -9.49
CA LEU A 67 -12.94 2.31 -10.29
C LEU A 67 -14.25 2.56 -11.03
N TRP A 68 -15.03 3.53 -10.58
CA TRP A 68 -16.33 3.86 -11.15
C TRP A 68 -16.25 4.97 -12.21
N ASN A 69 -17.00 4.78 -13.31
CA ASN A 69 -17.03 5.72 -14.42
C ASN A 69 -18.10 6.80 -14.23
N TRP A 70 -17.66 8.07 -14.17
CA TRP A 70 -18.50 9.27 -14.12
C TRP A 70 -19.62 9.28 -15.17
N GLN A 71 -19.35 8.78 -16.38
CA GLN A 71 -20.26 8.94 -17.52
C GLN A 71 -21.57 8.17 -17.37
N GLU A 72 -21.62 7.17 -16.49
CA GLU A 72 -22.78 6.29 -16.36
C GLU A 72 -23.73 6.71 -15.23
N TRP A 73 -23.27 7.49 -14.24
CA TRP A 73 -24.01 7.64 -12.97
C TRP A 73 -24.11 9.07 -12.39
N GLY A 74 -23.46 10.07 -12.99
CA GLY A 74 -23.58 11.46 -12.55
C GLY A 74 -22.42 11.95 -11.64
N PRO A 75 -22.52 13.18 -11.10
CA PRO A 75 -21.43 13.80 -10.34
C PRO A 75 -21.20 13.07 -9.01
N GLN A 76 -19.92 12.77 -8.71
CA GLN A 76 -19.50 12.10 -7.48
C GLN A 76 -19.39 13.06 -6.31
N SER A 77 -19.60 12.51 -5.11
CA SER A 77 -19.33 13.14 -3.83
C SER A 77 -18.19 12.35 -3.17
N VAL A 78 -16.98 12.45 -3.73
CA VAL A 78 -15.82 11.74 -3.14
C VAL A 78 -15.30 12.56 -1.96
N ILE A 79 -15.22 11.94 -0.80
CA ILE A 79 -14.47 12.47 0.34
C ILE A 79 -12.99 12.14 0.12
N PRO A 80 -12.04 13.04 0.45
CA PRO A 80 -10.61 12.74 0.35
C PRO A 80 -10.24 11.42 1.05
N LEU A 81 -9.62 10.50 0.30
CA LEU A 81 -9.01 9.29 0.84
C LEU A 81 -7.72 9.64 1.56
N GLU A 82 -7.52 9.03 2.72
CA GLU A 82 -6.25 9.05 3.44
C GLU A 82 -5.58 7.67 3.33
N ILE A 83 -4.33 7.63 2.88
CA ILE A 83 -3.55 6.39 2.82
C ILE A 83 -2.47 6.46 3.89
N ARG A 84 -2.45 5.48 4.81
CA ARG A 84 -1.46 5.39 5.89
C ARG A 84 -0.48 4.26 5.65
N PHE A 85 0.77 4.56 5.94
CA PHE A 85 1.90 3.64 5.89
C PHE A 85 2.47 3.47 7.29
N SER A 86 2.40 2.27 7.82
CA SER A 86 2.91 1.92 9.15
C SER A 86 4.12 1.00 9.02
N LEU A 87 5.32 1.53 9.29
CA LEU A 87 6.55 0.74 9.26
C LEU A 87 6.52 -0.36 10.34
N LYS A 88 6.62 -1.63 9.95
CA LYS A 88 6.85 -2.72 10.89
C LYS A 88 8.26 -2.63 11.45
N LYS A 89 8.36 -2.59 12.77
CA LYS A 89 9.62 -2.70 13.51
C LYS A 89 10.17 -4.13 13.50
N ASP A 90 10.34 -4.75 12.34
CA ASP A 90 11.13 -5.98 12.22
C ASP A 90 12.56 -5.62 11.84
N CYS A 91 13.27 -4.98 12.77
CA CYS A 91 14.71 -4.74 12.67
C CYS A 91 15.46 -6.05 12.99
N GLN A 92 15.47 -7.02 12.09
CA GLN A 92 16.55 -8.00 12.06
C GLN A 92 17.60 -7.48 11.07
N PRO A 93 18.75 -6.95 11.53
CA PRO A 93 19.81 -6.58 10.61
C PRO A 93 20.24 -7.83 9.85
N ILE A 94 20.26 -7.75 8.51
CA ILE A 94 20.91 -8.75 7.68
C ILE A 94 22.40 -8.72 8.02
N LEU A 95 22.81 -9.55 8.98
CA LEU A 95 24.20 -9.89 9.21
C LEU A 95 24.69 -10.60 7.95
N THR A 96 25.19 -9.83 7.00
CA THR A 96 25.95 -10.36 5.87
C THR A 96 27.25 -10.91 6.43
N ILE A 97 27.23 -12.14 6.94
CA ILE A 97 28.44 -12.87 7.29
C ILE A 97 29.14 -13.17 5.98
N ARG A 98 30.05 -12.28 5.57
CA ARG A 98 31.04 -12.62 4.55
C ARG A 98 31.92 -13.71 5.14
N LYS A 99 31.59 -14.97 4.85
CA LYS A 99 32.48 -16.11 5.07
C LYS A 99 33.78 -15.80 4.33
N ARG A 100 34.83 -15.44 5.06
CA ARG A 100 36.18 -15.43 4.54
C ARG A 100 36.53 -16.89 4.26
N VAL A 101 36.52 -17.28 3.00
CA VAL A 101 37.12 -18.54 2.59
C VAL A 101 38.62 -18.29 2.66
N ASP A 102 39.26 -18.71 3.75
CA ASP A 102 40.70 -18.79 3.80
C ASP A 102 41.13 -19.84 2.77
N LYS A 103 41.67 -19.37 1.64
CA LYS A 103 42.46 -20.20 0.74
C LYS A 103 43.74 -20.56 1.47
N SER A 104 43.75 -21.70 2.17
CA SER A 104 45.00 -22.42 2.42
C SER A 104 45.37 -23.14 1.13
N SER A 105 46.32 -22.56 0.41
CA SER A 105 46.98 -23.17 -0.73
C SER A 105 48.18 -24.00 -0.27
N ALA A 106 48.35 -25.14 -0.97
CA ALA A 106 49.57 -25.92 -1.18
C ALA A 106 49.85 -27.10 -0.22
N ASP A 107 49.53 -28.29 -0.75
CA ASP A 107 50.33 -29.51 -0.64
C ASP A 107 51.79 -29.25 -1.10
N PRO A 108 52.77 -30.00 -0.59
CA PRO A 108 53.31 -31.05 -1.44
C PRO A 108 53.63 -32.34 -0.68
N GLY A 109 53.51 -33.46 -1.40
CA GLY A 109 53.93 -34.78 -0.95
C GLY A 109 55.44 -35.00 -0.97
#